data_AF-A0A139B0I2-F1
#
_entry.id   AF-A0A139B0I2-F1
#
_cell.length_a   1.000
_cell.length_b   1.000
_cell.length_c   1.000
_cell.angle_alpha   90.00
_cell.angle_beta   90.00
_cell.angle_gamma   90.00
#
_symmetry.space_group_name_H-M   'P 1'
#
loop_
_entity.id
_entity.type
_entity.pdbx_description
1 polymer ?
#
loop_
_entity_poly.entity_id
_entity_poly.type
_entity_poly.pdbx_seq_one_letter_code
_entity_poly.pdbx_strand_id
1 'polypeptide(L)'
;EADLNLNMEICELINKKGSGWPRDAALLTLRVISNKSQQSGLLALTLLDNLVKNCGMPFQMQVGSKEFLGALVKNLPEIPPPIPNALQYRILELLQEWNATLAEGRYAEDFRNVRAVWNYLQYKGYRLTSNFDANTSVLKDKEVLRSEKEMEDEDRKHHEAKLQELLRRKTPEALAEANELMKTLAGYDFDSRPDYKGKFLQDLDKLEKRAEELKNSLNAATSLVGDTKIMDLYDACKGAQNKIQKWLREETDPESTSRLLALNDLLNDVLREYDARKLGKSGPEYHSPAFSAKAPATTSVVPAVAQLTRPIPPPLVSSGRFECRQCHRGDEAELTG
;
A
#
# COMPACT_ATOMS: atom_id res chain seq x y z
N GLU A 1 1.25 -19.44 23.29
CA GLU A 1 0.46 -18.39 22.60
C GLU A 1 1.40 -17.62 21.67
N ALA A 2 0.90 -17.02 20.58
CA ALA A 2 1.76 -16.26 19.67
C ALA A 2 2.04 -14.88 20.25
N ASP A 3 3.32 -14.52 20.36
CA ASP A 3 3.72 -13.19 20.82
C ASP A 3 3.60 -12.20 19.65
N LEU A 4 2.54 -11.40 19.65
CA LEU A 4 2.30 -10.40 18.63
C LEU A 4 3.38 -9.32 18.63
N ASN A 5 3.89 -8.93 19.79
CA ASN A 5 4.91 -7.88 19.89
C ASN A 5 6.20 -8.32 19.20
N LEU A 6 6.63 -9.55 19.47
CA LEU A 6 7.79 -10.13 18.81
C LEU A 6 7.59 -10.26 17.29
N ASN A 7 6.39 -10.68 16.84
CA ASN A 7 6.09 -10.79 15.41
C ASN A 7 6.20 -9.42 14.71
N MET A 8 5.70 -8.35 15.34
CA MET A 8 5.79 -7.00 14.78
C MET A 8 7.23 -6.48 14.74
N GLU A 9 8.03 -6.76 15.77
CA GLU A 9 9.46 -6.43 15.78
C GLU A 9 10.21 -7.12 14.63
N ILE A 10 9.90 -8.40 14.36
CA ILE A 10 10.47 -9.13 13.22
C ILE A 10 10.06 -8.47 11.88
N CYS A 11 8.80 -8.07 11.74
CA CYS A 11 8.33 -7.35 10.55
C CYS A 11 9.12 -6.05 10.34
N GLU A 12 9.32 -5.26 11.41
CA GLU A 12 10.12 -4.04 11.34
C GLU A 12 11.57 -4.29 10.95
N LEU A 13 12.20 -5.33 11.49
CA LEU A 13 13.60 -5.67 11.16
C LEU A 13 13.76 -6.03 9.68
N ILE A 14 12.82 -6.79 9.13
CA ILE A 14 12.83 -7.17 7.71
C ILE A 14 12.66 -5.93 6.82
N ASN A 15 11.72 -5.05 7.19
CA ASN A 15 11.47 -3.80 6.47
C ASN A 15 12.66 -2.82 6.55
N LYS A 16 13.34 -2.73 7.70
CA LYS A 16 14.49 -1.83 7.91
C LYS A 16 15.73 -2.26 7.13
N LYS A 17 16.01 -3.56 7.05
CA LYS A 17 17.25 -4.03 6.42
C LYS A 17 17.21 -3.94 4.90
N GLY A 18 16.07 -4.25 4.27
CA GLY A 18 15.89 -4.22 2.81
C GLY A 18 16.85 -5.17 2.06
N SER A 19 16.47 -5.60 0.84
CA SER A 19 17.31 -6.45 -0.04
C SER A 19 17.66 -7.86 0.51
N GLY A 20 16.87 -8.87 0.10
CA GLY A 20 17.13 -10.30 0.36
C GLY A 20 16.54 -10.86 1.67
N TRP A 21 16.44 -10.04 2.71
CA TRP A 21 15.85 -10.44 4.01
C TRP A 21 14.41 -10.97 3.94
N PRO A 22 13.49 -10.40 3.12
CA PRO A 22 12.14 -10.96 2.99
C PRO A 22 12.15 -12.43 2.54
N ARG A 23 13.07 -12.78 1.64
CA ARG A 23 13.24 -14.14 1.13
C ARG A 23 13.80 -15.06 2.20
N ASP A 24 14.87 -14.64 2.89
CA ASP A 24 15.47 -15.45 3.94
C ASP A 24 14.48 -15.70 5.07
N ALA A 25 13.72 -14.67 5.47
CA ALA A 25 12.65 -14.79 6.44
C ALA A 25 11.57 -15.79 5.97
N ALA A 26 11.12 -15.70 4.71
CA ALA A 26 10.14 -16.63 4.16
C ALA A 26 10.65 -18.07 4.17
N LEU A 27 11.89 -18.32 3.72
CA LEU A 27 12.49 -19.66 3.69
C LEU A 27 12.74 -20.24 5.09
N LEU A 28 13.18 -19.42 6.04
CA LEU A 28 13.36 -19.82 7.44
C LEU A 28 12.02 -20.18 8.08
N THR A 29 10.99 -19.37 7.86
CA THR A 29 9.63 -19.64 8.35
C THR A 29 9.11 -20.96 7.79
N LEU A 30 9.30 -21.20 6.49
CA LEU A 30 8.89 -22.44 5.84
C LEU A 30 9.63 -23.66 6.39
N ARG A 31 10.92 -23.53 6.70
CA ARG A 31 11.70 -24.58 7.37
C ARG A 31 11.13 -24.93 8.75
N VAL A 32 10.67 -23.94 9.51
CA VAL A 32 10.04 -24.16 10.82
C VAL A 32 8.68 -24.83 10.67
N ILE A 33 7.89 -24.45 9.65
CA ILE A 33 6.60 -25.07 9.32
C ILE A 33 6.76 -26.56 9.00
N SER A 34 7.80 -26.93 8.25
CA SER A 34 8.09 -28.32 7.89
C SER A 34 8.76 -29.14 9.01
N ASN A 35 9.00 -28.56 10.18
CA ASN A 35 9.57 -29.28 11.31
C ASN A 35 8.53 -30.20 11.98
N LYS A 36 8.99 -31.23 12.72
CA LYS A 36 8.12 -32.26 13.32
C LYS A 36 7.15 -31.74 14.39
N SER A 37 7.40 -30.56 14.96
CA SER A 37 6.55 -29.97 16.01
C SER A 37 5.39 -29.20 15.39
N GLN A 38 4.18 -29.75 15.53
CA GLN A 38 2.94 -29.10 15.06
C GLN A 38 2.70 -27.72 15.70
N GLN A 39 3.01 -27.57 16.99
CA GLN A 39 2.83 -26.29 17.70
C GLN A 39 3.77 -25.22 17.15
N SER A 40 5.02 -25.58 16.88
CA SER A 40 5.99 -24.66 16.27
C SER A 40 5.58 -24.27 14.85
N GLY A 41 5.02 -25.21 14.08
CA GLY A 41 4.47 -24.93 12.76
C GLY A 41 3.30 -23.95 12.78
N LEU A 42 2.37 -24.09 13.74
CA LEU A 42 1.24 -23.17 13.90
C LEU A 42 1.71 -21.75 14.23
N LEU A 43 2.65 -21.60 15.17
CA LEU A 43 3.24 -20.29 15.50
C LEU A 43 3.96 -19.67 14.31
N ALA A 44 4.69 -20.48 13.53
CA ALA A 44 5.35 -20.02 12.32
C ALA A 44 4.36 -19.58 11.23
N LEU A 45 3.21 -20.25 11.09
CA LEU A 45 2.14 -19.82 10.18
C LEU A 45 1.50 -18.50 10.65
N THR A 46 1.36 -18.27 11.95
CA THR A 46 0.90 -16.98 12.48
C THR A 46 1.91 -15.86 12.20
N LEU A 47 3.21 -16.12 12.38
CA LEU A 47 4.25 -15.17 12.00
C LEU A 47 4.23 -14.90 10.49
N LEU A 48 4.07 -15.95 9.66
CA LEU A 48 3.97 -15.82 8.22
C LEU A 48 2.83 -14.90 7.78
N ASP A 49 1.66 -15.06 8.39
CA ASP A 49 0.49 -14.20 8.15
C ASP A 49 0.80 -12.72 8.47
N ASN A 50 1.41 -12.47 9.63
CA ASN A 50 1.83 -11.12 10.01
C ASN A 50 2.87 -10.54 9.04
N LEU A 51 3.81 -11.34 8.55
CA LEU A 51 4.81 -10.91 7.58
C LEU A 51 4.18 -10.53 6.23
N VAL A 52 3.25 -11.33 5.72
CA VAL A 52 2.51 -11.03 4.48
C VAL A 52 1.71 -9.72 4.60
N LYS A 53 1.13 -9.48 5.78
CA LYS A 53 0.32 -8.29 6.09
C LYS A 53 1.15 -7.02 6.24
N ASN A 54 2.33 -7.10 6.86
CA ASN A 54 3.10 -5.92 7.29
C ASN A 54 4.38 -5.63 6.47
N CYS A 55 4.92 -6.60 5.73
CA CYS A 55 6.16 -6.41 4.95
C CYS A 55 5.92 -5.95 3.51
N GLY A 56 4.66 -5.83 3.08
CA GLY A 56 4.27 -5.33 1.77
C GLY A 56 4.71 -6.20 0.58
N MET A 57 4.80 -5.57 -0.60
CA MET A 57 5.05 -6.24 -1.88
C MET A 57 6.32 -7.11 -1.92
N PRO A 58 7.49 -6.70 -1.38
CA PRO A 58 8.70 -7.52 -1.45
C PRO A 58 8.54 -8.90 -0.81
N PHE A 59 7.80 -8.99 0.30
CA PHE A 59 7.53 -10.27 0.95
C PHE A 59 6.42 -11.05 0.24
N GLN A 60 5.35 -10.37 -0.18
CA GLN A 60 4.25 -10.99 -0.92
C GLN A 60 4.76 -11.67 -2.21
N MET A 61 5.64 -11.02 -2.97
CA MET A 61 6.28 -11.59 -4.17
C MET A 61 7.03 -12.90 -3.88
N GLN A 62 7.68 -13.02 -2.71
CA GLN A 62 8.35 -14.25 -2.32
C GLN A 62 7.34 -15.36 -1.99
N VAL A 63 6.24 -15.02 -1.32
CA VAL A 63 5.15 -15.96 -1.02
C VAL A 63 4.40 -16.42 -2.28
N GLY A 64 4.27 -15.56 -3.29
CA GLY A 64 3.68 -15.89 -4.59
C GLY A 64 4.56 -16.72 -5.53
N SER A 65 5.82 -16.99 -5.14
CA SER A 65 6.75 -17.78 -5.94
C SER A 65 6.38 -19.27 -6.00
N LYS A 66 6.69 -19.94 -7.12
CA LYS A 66 6.41 -21.37 -7.28
C LYS A 66 7.21 -22.21 -6.29
N GLU A 67 8.42 -21.76 -5.97
CA GLU A 67 9.33 -22.41 -5.04
C GLU A 67 8.75 -22.41 -3.62
N PHE A 68 8.25 -21.25 -3.17
CA PHE A 68 7.63 -21.12 -1.85
C PHE A 68 6.34 -21.93 -1.77
N LEU A 69 5.41 -21.73 -2.72
CA LEU A 69 4.12 -22.41 -2.71
C LEU A 69 4.29 -23.93 -2.82
N GLY A 70 5.20 -24.40 -3.69
CA GLY A 70 5.49 -25.82 -3.82
C GLY A 70 6.04 -26.43 -2.54
N ALA A 71 6.90 -25.71 -1.81
CA ALA A 71 7.40 -26.17 -0.52
C ALA A 71 6.31 -26.13 0.58
N LEU A 72 5.41 -25.15 0.55
CA LEU A 72 4.28 -25.08 1.47
C LEU A 72 3.30 -26.24 1.27
N VAL A 73 2.93 -26.53 0.02
CA VAL A 73 2.01 -27.62 -0.36
C VAL A 73 2.59 -28.99 -0.02
N LYS A 74 3.91 -29.19 0.00
CA LYS A 74 4.52 -30.45 0.45
C LYS A 74 4.20 -30.84 1.90
N ASN A 75 3.75 -29.89 2.72
CA ASN A 75 3.29 -30.17 4.08
C ASN A 75 1.85 -30.71 4.12
N LEU A 76 1.13 -30.67 2.99
CA LEU A 76 -0.18 -31.27 2.82
C LEU A 76 -0.02 -32.68 2.24
N PRO A 77 -0.75 -33.68 2.77
CA PRO A 77 -0.73 -35.02 2.21
C PRO A 77 -1.34 -35.02 0.80
N GLU A 78 -0.84 -35.91 -0.07
CA GLU A 78 -1.29 -35.99 -1.46
C GLU A 78 -2.75 -36.42 -1.60
N ILE A 79 -3.21 -37.24 -0.64
CA ILE A 79 -4.60 -37.67 -0.50
C ILE A 79 -5.18 -36.91 0.70
N PRO A 80 -6.29 -36.17 0.52
CA PRO A 80 -6.90 -35.43 1.62
C PRO A 80 -7.37 -36.41 2.71
N PRO A 81 -6.95 -36.23 3.97
CA PRO A 81 -7.47 -37.02 5.07
C PRO A 81 -8.92 -36.62 5.35
N PRO A 82 -9.74 -37.52 5.91
CA PRO A 82 -11.13 -37.22 6.27
C PRO A 82 -11.24 -36.07 7.29
N ILE A 83 -10.22 -35.89 8.14
CA ILE A 83 -10.11 -34.77 9.08
C ILE A 83 -8.68 -34.22 8.95
N PRO A 84 -8.50 -33.05 8.30
CA PRO A 84 -7.22 -32.37 8.26
C PRO A 84 -6.72 -32.00 9.65
N ASN A 85 -5.41 -32.06 9.83
CA ASN A 85 -4.80 -31.64 11.10
C ASN A 85 -4.84 -30.09 11.23
N ALA A 86 -4.76 -29.54 12.44
CA ALA A 86 -4.86 -28.09 12.67
C ALA A 86 -3.84 -27.28 11.84
N LEU A 87 -2.62 -27.81 11.65
CA LEU A 87 -1.62 -27.20 10.78
C LEU A 87 -2.08 -27.16 9.31
N GLN A 88 -2.68 -28.25 8.82
CA GLN A 88 -3.15 -28.36 7.44
C GLN A 88 -4.34 -27.42 7.21
N TYR A 89 -5.29 -27.38 8.14
CA TYR A 89 -6.38 -26.40 8.13
C TYR A 89 -5.84 -24.97 8.05
N ARG A 90 -4.87 -24.62 8.90
CA ARG A 90 -4.29 -23.26 8.89
C ARG A 90 -3.58 -22.91 7.59
N ILE A 91 -2.87 -23.87 6.97
CA ILE A 91 -2.25 -23.67 5.65
C ILE A 91 -3.33 -23.42 4.58
N LEU A 92 -4.41 -24.19 4.59
CA LEU A 92 -5.51 -24.04 3.64
C LEU A 92 -6.22 -22.69 3.81
N GLU A 93 -6.45 -22.24 5.05
CA GLU A 93 -7.00 -20.91 5.35
C GLU A 93 -6.13 -19.79 4.75
N LEU A 94 -4.81 -19.84 4.97
CA LEU A 94 -3.89 -18.83 4.43
C LEU A 94 -3.87 -18.82 2.90
N LEU A 95 -3.90 -20.00 2.26
CA LEU A 95 -3.95 -20.09 0.80
C LEU A 95 -5.26 -19.53 0.24
N GLN A 96 -6.38 -19.75 0.93
CA GLN A 96 -7.67 -19.16 0.56
C GLN A 96 -7.63 -17.64 0.70
N GLU A 97 -7.11 -17.15 1.82
CA GLU A 97 -6.97 -15.71 2.12
C GLU A 97 -6.10 -15.03 1.06
N TRP A 98 -4.93 -15.60 0.74
CA TRP A 98 -4.04 -15.07 -0.29
C TRP A 98 -4.66 -15.13 -1.69
N ASN A 99 -5.46 -16.15 -2.00
CA ASN A 99 -6.18 -16.19 -3.27
C ASN A 99 -7.21 -15.05 -3.37
N ALA A 100 -7.96 -14.78 -2.31
CA ALA A 100 -8.97 -13.71 -2.30
C ALA A 100 -8.39 -12.29 -2.19
N THR A 101 -7.15 -12.15 -1.72
CA THR A 101 -6.54 -10.83 -1.43
C THR A 101 -5.45 -10.47 -2.43
N LEU A 102 -4.52 -11.39 -2.70
CA LEU A 102 -3.42 -11.17 -3.63
C LEU A 102 -3.83 -11.48 -5.08
N ALA A 103 -4.53 -12.60 -5.30
CA ALA A 103 -4.89 -13.01 -6.66
C ALA A 103 -6.11 -12.27 -7.21
N GLU A 104 -6.93 -11.60 -6.41
CA GLU A 104 -8.03 -10.73 -6.87
C GLU A 104 -7.65 -9.23 -6.90
N GLY A 105 -6.44 -8.89 -6.43
CA GLY A 105 -5.95 -7.51 -6.36
C GLY A 105 -5.41 -6.95 -7.69
N ARG A 106 -4.92 -5.71 -7.64
CA ARG A 106 -4.35 -4.97 -8.78
C ARG A 106 -3.23 -5.75 -9.51
N TYR A 107 -2.46 -6.55 -8.77
CA TYR A 107 -1.31 -7.31 -9.27
C TYR A 107 -1.62 -8.80 -9.45
N ALA A 108 -2.87 -9.17 -9.74
CA ALA A 108 -3.32 -10.54 -9.89
C ALA A 108 -2.44 -11.42 -10.80
N GLU A 109 -1.85 -10.83 -11.84
CA GLU A 109 -0.98 -11.51 -12.80
C GLU A 109 0.32 -12.03 -12.16
N ASP A 110 0.85 -11.35 -11.15
CA ASP A 110 2.07 -11.81 -10.46
C ASP A 110 1.77 -12.93 -9.44
N PHE A 111 0.52 -13.01 -8.98
CA PHE A 111 0.04 -14.02 -8.01
C PHE A 111 -0.73 -15.18 -8.65
N ARG A 112 -0.66 -15.35 -9.97
CA ARG A 112 -1.31 -16.47 -10.71
C ARG A 112 -0.99 -17.85 -10.12
N ASN A 113 0.23 -18.03 -9.60
CA ASN A 113 0.63 -19.30 -8.99
C ASN A 113 -0.18 -19.62 -7.72
N VAL A 114 -0.53 -18.61 -6.92
CA VAL A 114 -1.35 -18.77 -5.71
C VAL A 114 -2.72 -19.31 -6.11
N ARG A 115 -3.34 -18.69 -7.13
CA ARG A 115 -4.62 -19.14 -7.68
C ARG A 115 -4.55 -20.56 -8.26
N ALA A 116 -3.48 -20.87 -9.00
CA ALA A 116 -3.28 -22.20 -9.57
C ALA A 116 -3.16 -23.28 -8.48
N VAL A 117 -2.40 -23.01 -7.42
CA VAL A 117 -2.24 -23.92 -6.27
C VAL A 117 -3.57 -24.08 -5.52
N TRP A 118 -4.29 -23.00 -5.28
CA TRP A 118 -5.60 -23.06 -4.64
C TRP A 118 -6.58 -23.92 -5.44
N ASN A 119 -6.69 -23.69 -6.75
CA ASN A 119 -7.54 -24.47 -7.64
C ASN A 119 -7.14 -25.95 -7.69
N TYR A 120 -5.84 -26.24 -7.67
CA TYR A 120 -5.31 -27.61 -7.59
C TYR A 120 -5.74 -28.32 -6.30
N LEU A 121 -5.68 -27.64 -5.15
CA LEU A 121 -6.12 -28.20 -3.87
C LEU A 121 -7.64 -28.42 -3.83
N GLN A 122 -8.43 -27.52 -4.43
CA GLN A 122 -9.87 -27.71 -4.59
C GLN A 122 -10.20 -28.94 -5.45
N TYR A 123 -9.49 -29.11 -6.58
CA TYR A 123 -9.64 -30.29 -7.44
C TYR A 123 -9.28 -31.59 -6.71
N LYS A 124 -8.28 -31.56 -5.84
CA LYS A 124 -7.88 -32.68 -4.99
C LYS A 124 -8.91 -33.03 -3.89
N GLY A 125 -9.90 -32.18 -3.62
CA GLY A 125 -10.97 -32.44 -2.65
C GLY A 125 -10.81 -31.76 -1.30
N TYR A 126 -9.83 -30.87 -1.13
CA TYR A 126 -9.72 -30.04 0.08
C TYR A 126 -10.81 -28.96 0.07
N ARG A 127 -11.89 -29.15 0.83
CA ARG A 127 -12.96 -28.15 1.01
C ARG A 127 -12.95 -27.60 2.44
N LEU A 128 -12.92 -26.28 2.57
CA LEU A 128 -13.11 -25.59 3.85
C LEU A 128 -14.60 -25.33 4.07
N THR A 129 -15.12 -25.62 5.26
CA THR A 129 -16.45 -25.18 5.70
C THR A 129 -16.34 -23.74 6.20
N SER A 130 -16.90 -22.80 5.45
CA SER A 130 -16.71 -21.35 5.57
C SER A 130 -17.00 -20.74 6.95
N ASN A 131 -16.02 -19.97 7.45
CA ASN A 131 -16.21 -18.76 8.28
C ASN A 131 -15.18 -17.69 7.84
N PHE A 132 -15.08 -17.48 6.52
CA PHE A 132 -14.02 -16.72 5.84
C PHE A 132 -14.19 -15.19 5.87
N ASP A 133 -15.39 -14.68 6.17
CA ASP A 133 -15.71 -13.26 5.96
C ASP A 133 -15.03 -12.30 6.96
N ALA A 134 -14.69 -12.74 8.17
CA ALA A 134 -14.19 -11.85 9.21
C ALA A 134 -12.75 -11.36 8.97
N ASN A 135 -11.85 -12.22 8.49
CA ASN A 135 -10.44 -11.89 8.29
C ASN A 135 -10.16 -11.27 6.91
N THR A 136 -10.96 -11.62 5.91
CA THR A 136 -10.80 -11.12 4.54
C THR A 136 -11.13 -9.63 4.42
N SER A 137 -11.99 -9.10 5.29
CA SER A 137 -12.34 -7.67 5.36
C SER A 137 -11.16 -6.76 5.77
N VAL A 138 -10.16 -7.31 6.47
CA VAL A 138 -8.97 -6.53 6.90
C VAL A 138 -7.95 -6.41 5.77
N LEU A 139 -7.88 -7.40 4.87
CA LEU A 139 -6.94 -7.44 3.75
C LEU A 139 -7.52 -7.04 2.39
N LYS A 140 -8.83 -7.21 2.19
CA LYS A 140 -9.53 -6.49 1.12
C LYS A 140 -9.45 -5.04 1.53
N ASP A 141 -8.44 -4.34 0.99
CA ASP A 141 -8.27 -2.90 1.08
C ASP A 141 -9.65 -2.28 1.27
N LYS A 142 -9.92 -1.72 2.47
CA LYS A 142 -11.06 -0.85 2.69
C LYS A 142 -10.87 0.33 1.75
N GLU A 143 -11.25 0.18 0.47
CA GLU A 143 -10.89 1.03 -0.68
C GLU A 143 -10.21 2.30 -0.23
N VAL A 144 -8.93 2.15 0.08
CA VAL A 144 -8.18 3.19 0.78
C VAL A 144 -7.97 4.18 -0.34
N LEU A 145 -8.81 5.21 -0.44
CA LEU A 145 -8.61 6.31 -1.40
C LEU A 145 -7.13 6.67 -1.39
N ARG A 146 -6.46 6.47 -2.53
CA ARG A 146 -5.01 6.65 -2.71
C ARG A 146 -4.81 7.87 -3.61
N SER A 147 -3.86 8.74 -3.26
CA SER A 147 -3.49 9.86 -4.12
C SER A 147 -2.84 9.35 -5.40
N GLU A 148 -2.85 10.16 -6.46
CA GLU A 148 -2.07 9.93 -7.69
C GLU A 148 -0.61 9.57 -7.37
N LYS A 149 0.03 10.35 -6.49
CA LYS A 149 1.43 10.15 -6.09
C LYS A 149 1.65 8.90 -5.23
N GLU A 150 0.69 8.56 -4.38
CA GLU A 150 0.75 7.34 -3.56
C GLU A 150 0.61 6.09 -4.44
N MET A 151 -0.25 6.15 -5.45
CA MET A 151 -0.44 5.07 -6.43
C MET A 151 0.82 4.84 -7.28
N GLU A 152 1.48 5.91 -7.72
CA GLU A 152 2.75 5.82 -8.45
C GLU A 152 3.87 5.23 -7.59
N ASP A 153 3.98 5.66 -6.33
CA ASP A 153 5.00 5.14 -5.41
C ASP A 153 4.79 3.65 -5.07
N GLU A 154 3.54 3.20 -4.94
CA GLU A 154 3.20 1.78 -4.77
C GLU A 154 3.55 0.96 -6.02
N ASP A 155 3.14 1.41 -7.20
CA ASP A 155 3.45 0.75 -8.47
C ASP A 155 4.98 0.74 -8.72
N ARG A 156 5.71 1.80 -8.35
CA ARG A 156 7.18 1.85 -8.45
C ARG A 156 7.83 0.83 -7.51
N LYS A 157 7.42 0.77 -6.25
CA LYS A 157 7.89 -0.25 -5.29
C LYS A 157 7.58 -1.66 -5.77
N HIS A 158 6.41 -1.86 -6.37
CA HIS A 158 6.02 -3.13 -6.96
C HIS A 158 6.98 -3.53 -8.10
N HIS A 159 7.18 -2.63 -9.08
CA HIS A 159 8.08 -2.85 -10.19
C HIS A 159 9.54 -3.06 -9.74
N GLU A 160 10.02 -2.32 -8.75
CA GLU A 160 11.35 -2.52 -8.16
C GLU A 160 11.49 -3.91 -7.52
N ALA A 161 10.50 -4.33 -6.72
CA ALA A 161 10.49 -5.66 -6.10
C ALA A 161 10.46 -6.77 -7.16
N LYS A 162 9.65 -6.61 -8.20
CA LYS A 162 9.58 -7.54 -9.34
C LYS A 162 10.90 -7.59 -10.10
N LEU A 163 11.51 -6.43 -10.38
CA LEU A 163 12.81 -6.35 -11.03
C LEU A 163 13.90 -7.06 -10.23
N GLN A 164 13.94 -6.85 -8.90
CA GLN A 164 14.90 -7.53 -8.03
C GLN A 164 14.76 -9.05 -8.09
N GLU A 165 13.53 -9.58 -8.09
CA GLU A 165 13.32 -11.03 -8.19
C GLU A 165 13.68 -11.57 -9.59
N LEU A 166 13.36 -10.84 -10.67
CA LEU A 166 13.70 -11.25 -12.04
C LEU A 166 15.23 -11.28 -12.27
N LEU A 167 15.94 -10.23 -11.85
CA LEU A 167 17.40 -10.17 -11.91
C LEU A 167 18.07 -11.29 -11.10
N ARG A 168 17.43 -11.71 -10.00
CA ARG A 168 17.91 -12.81 -9.16
C ARG A 168 17.69 -14.19 -9.80
N ARG A 169 16.57 -14.41 -10.50
CA ARG A 169 16.26 -15.70 -11.15
C ARG A 169 17.26 -16.07 -12.24
N LYS A 170 17.83 -15.07 -12.93
CA LYS A 170 18.84 -15.25 -13.99
C LYS A 170 18.43 -16.21 -15.12
N THR A 171 17.13 -16.50 -15.26
CA THR A 171 16.62 -17.29 -16.39
C THR A 171 16.51 -16.37 -17.62
N PRO A 172 16.69 -16.90 -18.85
CA PRO A 172 16.63 -16.09 -20.06
C PRO A 172 15.26 -15.41 -20.24
N GLU A 173 14.18 -16.08 -19.86
CA GLU A 173 12.82 -15.50 -19.87
C GLU A 173 12.66 -14.38 -18.83
N ALA A 174 13.16 -14.58 -17.60
CA ALA A 174 13.08 -13.56 -16.56
C ALA A 174 13.97 -12.34 -16.87
N LEU A 175 15.09 -12.55 -17.55
CA LEU A 175 15.98 -11.46 -17.97
C LEU A 175 15.34 -10.61 -19.07
N ALA A 176 14.60 -11.22 -20.00
CA ALA A 176 13.82 -10.49 -20.99
C ALA A 176 12.74 -9.63 -20.30
N GLU A 177 11.97 -10.20 -19.38
CA GLU A 177 10.97 -9.45 -18.60
C GLU A 177 11.62 -8.35 -17.73
N ALA A 178 12.81 -8.61 -17.16
CA ALA A 178 13.56 -7.62 -16.39
C ALA A 178 14.00 -6.42 -17.25
N ASN A 179 14.45 -6.67 -18.48
CA ASN A 179 14.88 -5.62 -19.40
C ASN A 179 13.70 -4.73 -19.81
N GLU A 180 12.53 -5.32 -20.12
CA GLU A 180 11.31 -4.56 -20.40
C GLU A 180 10.85 -3.75 -19.18
N LEU A 181 10.86 -4.35 -17.99
CA LEU A 181 10.47 -3.66 -16.76
C LEU A 181 11.42 -2.50 -16.41
N MET A 182 12.72 -2.69 -16.66
CA MET A 182 13.75 -1.67 -16.46
C MET A 182 13.59 -0.51 -17.45
N LYS A 183 13.13 -0.78 -18.69
CA LYS A 183 12.79 0.25 -19.68
C LYS A 183 11.61 1.11 -19.22
N THR A 184 10.58 0.48 -18.65
CA THR A 184 9.42 1.19 -18.06
C THR A 184 9.81 2.01 -16.83
N LEU A 185 10.62 1.45 -15.92
CA LEU A 185 11.11 2.15 -14.73
C LEU A 185 12.04 3.33 -15.05
N ALA A 186 12.84 3.22 -16.11
CA ALA A 186 13.72 4.27 -16.58
C ALA A 186 12.99 5.39 -17.36
N GLY A 187 11.66 5.27 -17.55
CA GLY A 187 10.83 6.29 -18.18
C GLY A 187 11.00 6.38 -19.71
N TYR A 188 11.50 5.34 -20.37
CA TYR A 188 11.67 5.32 -21.83
C TYR A 188 10.36 5.04 -22.58
N ASP A 189 9.34 4.50 -21.93
CA ASP A 189 7.99 4.29 -22.50
C ASP A 189 6.95 5.10 -21.73
N PHE A 190 6.66 6.31 -22.20
CA PHE A 190 5.59 7.16 -21.63
C PHE A 190 4.19 6.61 -21.93
N ASP A 191 4.00 5.86 -23.03
CA ASP A 191 2.71 5.28 -23.45
C ASP A 191 2.26 4.09 -22.58
N SER A 192 3.18 3.41 -21.89
CA SER A 192 2.85 2.33 -20.94
C SER A 192 2.60 2.82 -19.52
N ARG A 193 2.73 4.13 -19.24
CA ARG A 193 2.42 4.68 -17.92
C ARG A 193 0.91 4.55 -17.70
N PRO A 194 0.45 3.83 -16.67
CA PRO A 194 -0.97 3.79 -16.35
C PRO A 194 -1.49 5.22 -16.18
N ASP A 195 -2.69 5.51 -16.67
CA ASP A 195 -3.33 6.81 -16.44
C ASP A 195 -3.72 6.94 -14.96
N TYR A 196 -2.76 7.41 -14.16
CA TYR A 196 -2.91 7.61 -12.73
C TYR A 196 -3.96 8.69 -12.42
N LYS A 197 -4.01 9.75 -13.24
CA LYS A 197 -5.02 10.82 -13.14
C LYS A 197 -6.42 10.28 -13.45
N GLY A 198 -6.59 9.50 -14.51
CA GLY A 198 -7.88 8.88 -14.84
C GLY A 198 -8.37 7.90 -13.77
N LYS A 199 -7.48 7.07 -13.20
CA LYS A 199 -7.84 6.19 -12.07
C LYS A 199 -8.21 6.98 -10.81
N PHE A 200 -7.48 8.06 -10.52
CA PHE A 200 -7.79 8.95 -9.41
C PHE A 200 -9.18 9.58 -9.58
N LEU A 201 -9.51 10.08 -10.76
CA LEU A 201 -10.83 10.63 -11.07
C LEU A 201 -11.94 9.57 -10.94
N GLN A 202 -11.72 8.34 -11.41
CA GLN A 202 -12.67 7.23 -11.22
C GLN A 202 -12.89 6.89 -9.74
N ASP A 203 -11.84 6.95 -8.92
CA ASP A 203 -11.97 6.71 -7.48
C ASP A 203 -12.70 7.87 -6.77
N LEU A 204 -12.55 9.11 -7.24
CA LEU A 204 -13.39 10.23 -6.82
C LEU A 204 -14.87 10.03 -7.22
N ASP A 205 -15.15 9.57 -8.44
CA ASP A 205 -16.52 9.27 -8.90
C ASP A 205 -17.20 8.21 -8.02
N LYS A 206 -16.46 7.16 -7.64
CA LYS A 206 -16.98 6.12 -6.73
C LYS A 206 -17.28 6.69 -5.35
N LEU A 207 -16.45 7.59 -4.86
CA LEU A 207 -16.68 8.25 -3.57
C LEU A 207 -17.88 9.19 -3.63
N GLU A 208 -18.04 9.94 -4.71
CA GLU A 208 -19.21 10.79 -4.96
C GLU A 208 -20.49 9.95 -4.91
N LYS A 209 -20.54 8.83 -5.63
CA LYS A 209 -21.68 7.89 -5.59
C LYS A 209 -21.97 7.37 -4.19
N ARG A 210 -20.93 7.05 -3.40
CA ARG A 210 -21.13 6.60 -2.00
C ARG A 210 -21.67 7.71 -1.10
N ALA A 211 -21.21 8.95 -1.30
CA ALA A 211 -21.73 10.11 -0.56
C ALA A 211 -23.20 10.36 -0.92
N GLU A 212 -23.59 10.22 -2.19
CA GLU A 212 -24.97 10.29 -2.64
C GLU A 212 -25.82 9.13 -2.10
N GLU A 213 -25.31 7.91 -2.10
CA GLU A 213 -25.97 6.75 -1.50
C GLU A 213 -26.20 6.96 -0.01
N LEU A 214 -25.21 7.50 0.71
CA LEU A 214 -25.37 7.87 2.12
C LEU A 214 -26.47 8.93 2.25
N LYS A 215 -26.44 10.01 1.46
CA LYS A 215 -27.48 11.06 1.47
C LYS A 215 -28.88 10.50 1.22
N ASN A 216 -29.05 9.64 0.22
CA ASN A 216 -30.31 8.99 -0.11
C ASN A 216 -30.77 8.06 1.01
N SER A 217 -29.85 7.29 1.59
CA SER A 217 -30.14 6.40 2.72
C SER A 217 -30.54 7.19 3.96
N LEU A 218 -29.90 8.34 4.23
CA LEU A 218 -30.31 9.25 5.29
C LEU A 218 -31.72 9.75 5.01
N ASN A 219 -32.00 10.26 3.81
CA ASN A 219 -33.33 10.76 3.46
C ASN A 219 -34.45 9.72 3.60
N ALA A 220 -34.17 8.45 3.29
CA ALA A 220 -35.12 7.35 3.45
C ALA A 220 -35.24 6.84 4.90
N ALA A 221 -34.21 6.99 5.72
CA ALA A 221 -34.17 6.46 7.08
C ALA A 221 -34.97 7.32 8.08
N THR A 222 -36.00 6.72 8.66
CA THR A 222 -36.80 7.31 9.75
C THR A 222 -36.10 7.23 11.11
N SER A 223 -35.21 6.24 11.30
CA SER A 223 -34.38 6.08 12.51
C SER A 223 -32.98 5.59 12.12
N LEU A 224 -31.95 6.16 12.75
CA LEU A 224 -30.55 5.78 12.53
C LEU A 224 -30.07 4.68 13.49
N VAL A 225 -30.90 4.30 14.46
CA VAL A 225 -30.50 3.36 15.52
C VAL A 225 -30.57 1.93 15.00
N GLY A 226 -29.39 1.31 14.81
CA GLY A 226 -29.26 -0.11 14.44
C GLY A 226 -29.05 -0.39 12.96
N ASP A 227 -29.00 0.63 12.10
CA ASP A 227 -28.69 0.42 10.68
C ASP A 227 -27.17 0.40 10.46
N THR A 228 -26.60 -0.81 10.44
CA THR A 228 -25.17 -1.03 10.26
C THR A 228 -24.67 -0.49 8.93
N LYS A 229 -25.51 -0.48 7.88
CA LYS A 229 -25.13 -0.01 6.55
C LYS A 229 -24.88 1.49 6.52
N ILE A 230 -25.74 2.28 7.16
CA ILE A 230 -25.57 3.74 7.22
C ILE A 230 -24.33 4.10 8.05
N MET A 231 -24.06 3.35 9.12
CA MET A 231 -22.87 3.54 9.94
C MET A 231 -21.58 3.23 9.17
N ASP A 232 -21.54 2.11 8.44
CA ASP A 232 -20.38 1.74 7.62
C ASP A 232 -20.12 2.78 6.50
N LEU A 233 -21.19 3.28 5.86
CA LEU A 233 -21.09 4.35 4.85
C LEU A 233 -20.61 5.68 5.44
N TYR A 234 -21.08 6.04 6.63
CA TYR A 234 -20.61 7.25 7.34
C TYR A 234 -19.12 7.15 7.68
N ASP A 235 -18.67 6.02 8.25
CA ASP A 235 -17.28 5.82 8.62
C ASP A 235 -16.36 5.85 7.38
N ALA A 236 -16.82 5.29 6.26
CA ALA A 236 -16.11 5.37 4.98
C ALA A 236 -16.01 6.83 4.46
N CYS A 237 -17.12 7.58 4.49
CA CYS A 237 -17.15 8.99 4.06
C CYS A 237 -16.27 9.88 4.95
N LYS A 238 -16.27 9.64 6.26
CA LYS A 238 -15.44 10.36 7.23
C LYS A 238 -13.95 10.06 7.06
N GLY A 239 -13.60 8.79 6.82
CA GLY A 239 -12.24 8.39 6.46
C GLY A 239 -11.76 9.05 5.16
N ALA A 240 -12.65 9.15 4.18
CA ALA A 240 -12.38 9.82 2.90
C ALA A 240 -12.16 11.33 3.05
N GLN A 241 -12.97 12.01 3.87
CA GLN A 241 -12.86 13.45 4.13
C GLN A 241 -11.47 13.84 4.65
N ASN A 242 -10.93 13.09 5.62
CA ASN A 242 -9.59 13.35 6.19
C ASN A 242 -8.49 13.26 5.12
N LYS A 243 -8.63 12.34 4.16
CA LYS A 243 -7.69 12.18 3.05
C LYS A 243 -7.82 13.26 2.00
N ILE A 244 -9.04 13.61 1.60
CA ILE A 244 -9.29 14.73 0.68
C ILE A 244 -8.71 16.03 1.25
N GLN A 245 -8.90 16.29 2.54
CA GLN A 245 -8.30 17.48 3.18
C GLN A 245 -6.77 17.46 3.14
N LYS A 246 -6.14 16.28 3.20
CA LYS A 246 -4.69 16.14 3.03
C LYS A 246 -4.28 16.41 1.58
N TRP A 247 -4.95 15.81 0.61
CA TRP A 247 -4.67 16.01 -0.81
C TRP A 247 -4.87 17.46 -1.24
N LEU A 248 -5.89 18.14 -0.72
CA LEU A 248 -6.12 19.56 -0.99
C LEU A 248 -4.94 20.47 -0.58
N ARG A 249 -4.07 20.01 0.33
CA ARG A 249 -2.85 20.73 0.73
C ARG A 249 -1.64 20.39 -0.13
N GLU A 250 -1.65 19.25 -0.79
CA GLU A 250 -0.53 18.68 -1.55
C GLU A 250 -0.72 18.81 -3.07
N GLU A 251 -1.97 18.96 -3.53
CA GLU A 251 -2.35 19.00 -4.93
C GLU A 251 -2.02 20.35 -5.57
N THR A 252 -1.42 20.29 -6.75
CA THR A 252 -1.02 21.48 -7.53
C THR A 252 -1.85 21.67 -8.79
N ASP A 253 -2.60 20.65 -9.23
CA ASP A 253 -3.44 20.72 -10.43
C ASP A 253 -4.78 21.44 -10.15
N PRO A 254 -5.12 22.53 -10.87
CA PRO A 254 -6.34 23.30 -10.62
C PRO A 254 -7.64 22.53 -10.92
N GLU A 255 -7.62 21.61 -11.89
CA GLU A 255 -8.79 20.80 -12.25
C GLU A 255 -9.11 19.77 -11.17
N SER A 256 -8.11 18.99 -10.74
CA SER A 256 -8.24 18.06 -9.61
C SER A 256 -8.63 18.78 -8.31
N THR A 257 -8.06 19.96 -8.04
CA THR A 257 -8.40 20.77 -6.86
C THR A 257 -9.85 21.19 -6.84
N SER A 258 -10.38 21.66 -7.98
CA SER A 258 -11.79 22.09 -8.10
C SER A 258 -12.75 20.93 -7.81
N ARG A 259 -12.42 19.74 -8.30
CA ARG A 259 -13.22 18.54 -8.05
C ARG A 259 -13.13 18.04 -6.61
N LEU A 260 -11.94 18.07 -6.02
CA LEU A 260 -11.72 17.74 -4.62
C LEU A 260 -12.48 18.69 -3.67
N LEU A 261 -12.54 19.98 -3.99
CA LEU A 261 -13.34 20.96 -3.24
C LEU A 261 -14.83 20.62 -3.29
N ALA A 262 -15.39 20.42 -4.49
CA ALA A 262 -16.80 20.07 -4.65
C ALA A 262 -17.19 18.80 -3.88
N LEU A 263 -16.32 17.78 -3.92
CA LEU A 263 -16.54 16.54 -3.18
C LEU A 263 -16.38 16.72 -1.67
N ASN A 264 -15.45 17.59 -1.22
CA ASN A 264 -15.31 17.94 0.19
C ASN A 264 -16.58 18.60 0.73
N ASP A 265 -17.16 19.53 -0.02
CA ASP A 265 -18.40 20.21 0.35
C ASP A 265 -19.57 19.22 0.45
N LEU A 266 -19.73 18.34 -0.55
CA LEU A 266 -20.74 17.28 -0.53
C LEU A 266 -20.57 16.36 0.70
N LEU A 267 -19.35 15.92 1.00
CA LEU A 267 -19.07 15.08 2.17
C LEU A 267 -19.37 15.81 3.47
N ASN A 268 -19.00 17.08 3.60
CA ASN A 268 -19.29 17.89 4.78
C ASN A 268 -20.80 18.00 5.01
N ASP A 269 -21.58 18.22 3.96
CA ASP A 269 -23.03 18.33 4.05
C ASP A 269 -23.67 17.02 4.49
N VAL A 270 -23.30 15.89 3.88
CA VAL A 270 -23.86 14.58 4.22
C VAL A 270 -23.45 14.13 5.63
N LEU A 271 -22.20 14.37 6.05
CA LEU A 271 -21.73 14.04 7.39
C LEU A 271 -22.44 14.89 8.45
N ARG A 272 -22.67 16.19 8.17
CA ARG A 272 -23.45 17.07 9.06
C ARG A 272 -24.90 16.60 9.18
N GLU A 273 -25.54 16.21 8.09
CA GLU A 273 -26.91 15.68 8.11
C GLU A 273 -27.02 14.41 8.96
N TYR A 274 -26.04 13.50 8.87
CA TYR A 274 -25.98 12.31 9.71
C TYR A 274 -25.78 12.67 11.19
N ASP A 275 -24.81 13.53 11.50
CA ASP A 275 -24.53 13.93 12.88
C ASP A 275 -25.74 14.64 13.51
N ALA A 276 -26.42 15.51 12.76
CA ALA A 276 -27.63 16.21 13.21
C ALA A 276 -28.78 15.25 13.55
N ARG A 277 -29.01 14.25 12.69
CA ARG A 277 -30.03 13.22 12.90
C ARG A 277 -29.67 12.27 14.06
N LYS A 278 -28.39 11.96 14.24
CA LYS A 278 -27.90 11.11 15.33
C LYS A 278 -27.99 11.80 16.70
N LEU A 279 -27.74 13.11 16.74
CA LEU A 279 -27.84 13.94 17.96
C LEU A 279 -29.27 14.42 18.25
N GLY A 280 -30.25 14.12 17.38
CA GLY A 280 -31.66 14.48 17.58
C GLY A 280 -31.94 15.99 17.50
N LYS A 281 -31.06 16.77 16.84
CA LYS A 281 -31.23 18.22 16.68
C LYS A 281 -31.51 18.54 15.21
N SER A 282 -32.79 18.60 14.85
CA SER A 282 -33.23 19.32 13.65
C SER A 282 -33.25 20.82 13.96
N GLY A 283 -32.25 21.57 13.49
CA GLY A 283 -32.24 23.04 13.53
C GLY A 283 -30.90 23.62 13.06
N PRO A 284 -30.89 24.66 12.22
CA PRO A 284 -29.68 25.26 11.66
C PRO A 284 -28.96 26.12 12.72
N GLU A 285 -27.74 26.55 12.37
CA GLU A 285 -26.82 27.41 13.12
C GLU A 285 -25.75 26.68 13.94
N TYR A 286 -24.69 26.27 13.23
CA TYR A 286 -23.33 26.54 13.69
C TYR A 286 -22.52 27.05 12.49
N HIS A 287 -22.15 28.34 12.54
CA HIS A 287 -21.17 28.90 11.61
C HIS A 287 -19.86 28.14 11.76
N SER A 288 -19.38 27.52 10.67
CA SER A 288 -17.96 27.18 10.56
C SER A 288 -17.14 28.48 10.60
N PRO A 289 -15.93 28.49 11.16
CA PRO A 289 -15.04 29.63 11.01
C PRO A 289 -14.70 29.75 9.53
N ALA A 290 -15.30 30.73 8.87
CA ALA A 290 -14.94 31.12 7.52
C ALA A 290 -13.44 31.44 7.53
N PHE A 291 -12.69 30.74 6.69
CA PHE A 291 -11.36 31.17 6.29
C PHE A 291 -11.55 32.51 5.55
N SER A 292 -11.39 33.61 6.28
CA SER A 292 -11.49 34.95 5.72
C SER A 292 -10.27 35.18 4.83
N ALA A 293 -10.49 35.04 3.53
CA ALA A 293 -9.62 35.61 2.51
C ALA A 293 -9.65 37.14 2.67
N LYS A 294 -8.71 37.69 3.43
CA LYS A 294 -8.42 39.13 3.39
C LYS A 294 -7.52 39.41 2.20
N ALA A 295 -8.11 39.91 1.13
CA ALA A 295 -7.39 40.71 0.15
C ALA A 295 -6.83 41.97 0.87
N PRO A 296 -5.56 42.36 0.65
CA PRO A 296 -5.03 43.58 1.22
C PRO A 296 -5.50 44.77 0.38
N ALA A 297 -6.41 45.57 0.93
CA ALA A 297 -6.73 46.89 0.41
C ALA A 297 -5.61 47.87 0.81
N THR A 298 -5.12 48.56 -0.20
CA THR A 298 -4.25 49.75 -0.18
C THR A 298 -4.72 50.81 0.81
N THR A 299 -3.84 51.19 1.74
CA THR A 299 -3.90 52.50 2.39
C THR A 299 -2.51 53.10 2.47
N SER A 300 -2.37 54.21 1.75
CA SER A 300 -1.24 55.14 1.77
C SER A 300 -0.92 55.59 3.19
N VAL A 301 0.26 55.24 3.69
CA VAL A 301 0.94 55.98 4.76
C VAL A 301 2.40 56.11 4.33
N VAL A 302 2.80 57.35 4.07
CA VAL A 302 4.21 57.72 3.89
C VAL A 302 4.85 57.82 5.27
N PRO A 303 6.04 57.27 5.48
CA PRO A 303 6.97 57.94 6.37
C PRO A 303 8.36 58.12 5.74
N ALA A 304 9.01 59.15 6.27
CA ALA A 304 10.20 59.79 5.79
C ALA A 304 11.43 58.88 5.70
N VAL A 305 12.24 59.22 4.70
CA VAL A 305 13.56 58.70 4.38
C VAL A 305 14.53 58.94 5.54
N ALA A 306 15.14 57.87 6.05
CA ALA A 306 16.42 57.93 6.76
C ALA A 306 17.33 56.83 6.20
N GLN A 307 18.27 57.25 5.35
CA GLN A 307 19.31 56.43 4.76
C GLN A 307 20.29 55.96 5.84
N LEU A 308 20.52 54.65 5.94
CA LEU A 308 21.77 54.09 6.45
C LEU A 308 22.13 52.86 5.62
N THR A 309 22.87 53.12 4.54
CA THR A 309 23.66 52.15 3.79
C THR A 309 24.78 51.61 4.68
N ARG A 310 24.84 50.29 4.86
CA ARG A 310 26.11 49.59 5.14
C ARG A 310 26.17 48.29 4.33
N PRO A 311 27.26 48.04 3.59
CA PRO A 311 27.38 46.92 2.66
C PRO A 311 27.70 45.59 3.37
N ILE A 312 27.23 44.51 2.77
CA ILE A 312 27.51 43.11 3.10
C ILE A 312 28.95 42.77 2.66
N PRO A 313 29.80 42.15 3.50
CA PRO A 313 31.12 41.68 3.08
C PRO A 313 31.03 40.31 2.36
N PRO A 314 31.89 40.04 1.36
CA PRO A 314 31.89 38.78 0.60
C PRO A 314 32.50 37.60 1.39
N PRO A 315 32.23 36.35 0.99
CA PRO A 315 32.75 35.17 1.68
C PRO A 315 34.24 34.98 1.46
N LEU A 316 34.95 34.66 2.55
CA LEU A 316 36.36 34.29 2.56
C LEU A 316 36.56 32.95 1.83
N VAL A 317 37.27 33.01 0.70
CA VAL A 317 37.87 31.86 0.04
C VAL A 317 39.05 31.41 0.89
N SER A 318 38.93 30.26 1.58
CA SER A 318 40.08 29.59 2.18
C SER A 318 40.65 28.55 1.21
N SER A 319 41.79 28.90 0.66
CA SER A 319 42.68 28.04 -0.12
C SER A 319 43.22 26.91 0.77
N GLY A 320 42.48 25.82 0.90
CA GLY A 320 42.89 24.60 1.60
C GLY A 320 43.46 23.57 0.64
N ARG A 321 44.75 23.71 0.31
CA ARG A 321 45.55 22.69 -0.37
C ARG A 321 45.77 21.53 0.61
N PHE A 322 45.13 20.38 0.42
CA PHE A 322 45.53 19.14 1.07
C PHE A 322 45.57 17.98 0.08
N GLU A 323 46.70 17.30 0.14
CA GLU A 323 47.26 16.39 -0.86
C GLU A 323 46.52 15.05 -0.90
N CYS A 324 46.21 14.59 -2.12
CA CYS A 324 45.83 13.21 -2.39
C CYS A 324 47.10 12.34 -2.33
N ARG A 325 47.31 11.63 -1.21
CA ARG A 325 48.28 10.54 -1.10
C ARG A 325 47.55 9.21 -1.13
N GLN A 326 47.44 8.59 -2.32
CA GLN A 326 47.70 7.17 -2.58
C GLN A 326 47.16 6.77 -3.95
N CYS A 327 48.02 6.81 -4.96
CA CYS A 327 47.94 6.02 -6.20
C CYS A 327 49.37 5.90 -6.78
N HIS A 328 50.15 4.94 -6.29
CA HIS A 328 51.28 4.35 -7.03
C HIS A 328 50.78 2.98 -7.53
N ARG A 329 50.53 2.76 -8.82
CA ARG A 329 51.43 2.57 -9.98
C ARG A 329 52.12 1.19 -9.98
N GLY A 330 51.74 0.39 -10.99
CA GLY A 330 52.25 -0.92 -11.42
C GLY A 330 51.13 -1.53 -12.30
N ASP A 331 51.28 -1.90 -13.57
CA ASP A 331 52.45 -2.26 -14.36
C ASP A 331 52.25 -1.83 -15.83
N GLU A 332 53.35 -1.44 -16.47
CA GLU A 332 53.49 -1.41 -17.92
C GLU A 332 53.66 -2.85 -18.42
N ALA A 333 52.85 -3.26 -19.39
CA ALA A 333 53.07 -4.48 -20.16
C ALA A 333 53.33 -4.09 -21.61
N GLU A 334 54.48 -4.52 -22.10
CA GLU A 334 55.08 -4.27 -23.39
C GLU A 334 54.20 -4.72 -24.57
N LEU A 335 54.21 -3.88 -25.61
CA LEU A 335 53.78 -4.20 -26.96
C LEU A 335 54.92 -4.93 -27.69
N THR A 336 54.66 -6.16 -28.11
CA THR A 336 55.32 -6.78 -29.27
C THR A 336 54.24 -7.20 -30.26
N GLY A 337 54.30 -6.66 -31.49
CA GLY A 337 53.40 -6.99 -32.60
C GLY A 337 53.21 -5.82 -33.54
#